data_AF-A0AAX6SPR4-F1
#
_entry.id   AF-A0AAX6SPR4-F1
#
_cell.length_a   1.000
_cell.length_b   1.000
_cell.length_c   1.000
_cell.angle_alpha   90.00
_cell.angle_beta   90.00
_cell.angle_gamma   90.00
#
_symmetry.space_group_name_H-M   'P 1'
#
loop_
_entity.id
_entity.type
_entity.pdbx_description
1 polymer ?
#
loop_
_entity_poly.entity_id
_entity_poly.type
_entity_poly.pdbx_seq_one_letter_code
_entity_poly.pdbx_strand_id
1 'polypeptide(L)'
;MPIKPDLQQLEKCIDDALRKNDFKALKTLLQIDICEDVTIRCSKQFFHKLDDLMSRELNKKDIQTISIILVSIGKCGKNISILGQPGLPTMIKQGLVQKMVVWFEKSKEIILSQGNSKDGAVINMIEDLFDLFMVIHDVSDEGKRQIVKNFIPRICALVIDSRVNICFQQETLKKMNAMLENMSQDARKILSNQEMLTLMSSMGERILDAGDYDLQVGIVEALCRMTTEKQRQQLAHQWFSMDFIANAFKEIKDCEFETDCRIFLNLVNGMLGDMRRVFTFPCLSAFLDKYELQIPSDEKLEDFWIDFNLGSQTLSFYIAGDD
;
A
#
# COMPACT_ATOMS: atom_id res chain seq x y z
N MET A 1 -11.60 29.56 18.30
CA MET A 1 -12.91 29.57 17.61
C MET A 1 -13.91 28.75 18.40
N PRO A 2 -15.20 29.12 18.48
CA PRO A 2 -16.20 28.27 19.11
C PRO A 2 -16.32 26.95 18.32
N ILE A 3 -16.26 25.84 19.05
CA ILE A 3 -16.32 24.46 18.54
C ILE A 3 -17.65 24.26 17.81
N LYS A 4 -17.64 23.79 16.56
CA LYS A 4 -18.87 23.35 15.89
C LYS A 4 -19.46 22.17 16.68
N PRO A 5 -20.73 22.24 17.17
CA PRO A 5 -21.35 21.21 18.01
C PRO A 5 -21.37 19.79 17.42
N ASP A 6 -21.14 19.65 16.12
CA ASP A 6 -21.27 18.40 15.37
C ASP A 6 -20.04 17.47 15.51
N LEU A 7 -18.84 18.01 15.78
CA LEU A 7 -17.62 17.20 15.93
C LEU A 7 -17.60 16.36 17.21
N GLN A 8 -18.24 16.84 18.29
CA GLN A 8 -18.35 16.08 19.54
C GLN A 8 -19.35 14.91 19.45
N GLN A 9 -20.03 14.74 18.31
CA GLN A 9 -21.07 13.73 18.11
C GLN A 9 -20.59 12.52 17.30
N LEU A 10 -19.28 12.31 17.09
CA LEU A 10 -18.76 11.18 16.30
C LEU A 10 -19.38 9.82 16.72
N GLU A 11 -19.37 9.49 18.01
CA GLU A 11 -19.97 8.23 18.49
C GLU A 11 -21.47 8.15 18.23
N LYS A 12 -22.19 9.28 18.29
CA LYS A 12 -23.61 9.34 17.94
C LYS A 12 -23.84 9.14 16.43
N CYS A 13 -22.97 9.68 15.58
CA CYS A 13 -23.01 9.42 14.14
C CYS A 13 -22.79 7.93 13.85
N ILE A 14 -21.87 7.27 14.57
CA ILE A 14 -21.67 5.82 14.49
C ILE A 14 -22.90 5.06 14.99
N ASP A 15 -23.54 5.50 16.09
CA ASP A 15 -24.78 4.91 16.60
C ASP A 15 -25.94 5.03 15.60
N ASP A 16 -26.09 6.18 14.93
CA ASP A 16 -27.10 6.41 13.90
C ASP A 16 -26.83 5.52 12.66
N ALA A 17 -25.58 5.42 12.23
CA ALA A 17 -25.18 4.51 11.15
C ALA A 17 -25.47 3.04 11.51
N LEU A 18 -25.16 2.61 12.74
CA LEU A 18 -25.43 1.26 13.23
C LEU A 18 -26.93 0.96 13.33
N ARG A 19 -27.71 1.84 13.95
CA ARG A 19 -29.12 1.53 14.29
C ARG A 19 -30.09 1.87 13.17
N LYS A 20 -29.82 2.92 12.40
CA LYS A 20 -30.74 3.48 11.40
C LYS A 20 -30.24 3.34 9.96
N ASN A 21 -29.02 2.82 9.77
CA ASN A 21 -28.37 2.78 8.46
C ASN A 21 -28.28 4.18 7.81
N ASP A 22 -28.14 5.23 8.64
CA ASP A 22 -28.04 6.63 8.21
C ASP A 22 -26.60 7.14 8.35
N PHE A 23 -25.96 7.40 7.21
CA PHE A 23 -24.59 7.90 7.13
C PHE A 23 -24.50 9.40 6.86
N LYS A 24 -25.63 10.12 6.75
CA LYS A 24 -25.63 11.56 6.43
C LYS A 24 -24.82 12.36 7.46
N ALA A 25 -25.04 12.11 8.74
CA ALA A 25 -24.32 12.80 9.81
C ALA A 25 -22.80 12.53 9.76
N LEU A 26 -22.40 11.29 9.46
CA LEU A 26 -20.99 10.91 9.33
C LEU A 26 -20.36 11.59 8.10
N LYS A 27 -21.06 11.63 6.96
CA LYS A 27 -20.64 12.37 5.76
C LYS A 27 -20.48 13.87 6.03
N THR A 28 -21.41 14.48 6.76
CA THR A 28 -21.31 15.90 7.13
C THR A 28 -20.11 16.16 8.02
N LEU A 29 -19.79 15.25 8.94
CA LEU A 29 -18.61 15.37 9.81
C LEU A 29 -17.30 15.38 9.00
N LEU A 30 -17.22 14.61 7.91
CA LEU A 30 -16.07 14.61 7.00
C LEU A 30 -15.81 15.96 6.33
N GLN A 31 -16.83 16.80 6.15
CA GLN A 31 -16.70 18.15 5.55
C GLN A 31 -16.21 19.20 6.54
N ILE A 32 -16.10 18.87 7.83
CA ILE A 32 -15.67 19.81 8.87
C ILE A 32 -14.16 19.68 9.09
N ASP A 33 -13.44 20.79 9.00
CA ASP A 33 -12.03 20.83 9.39
C ASP A 33 -11.89 20.67 10.91
N ILE A 34 -11.02 19.74 11.31
CA ILE A 34 -10.78 19.42 12.70
C ILE A 34 -9.55 20.19 13.15
N CYS A 35 -9.74 21.13 14.06
CA CYS A 35 -8.62 21.81 14.72
C CYS A 35 -7.94 20.85 15.70
N GLU A 36 -6.60 20.90 15.78
CA GLU A 36 -5.79 20.01 16.62
C GLU A 36 -6.23 20.02 18.09
N ASP A 37 -6.72 21.16 18.60
CA ASP A 37 -7.14 21.33 20.01
C ASP A 37 -8.50 20.69 20.34
N VAL A 38 -9.24 20.20 19.34
CA VAL A 38 -10.57 19.62 19.56
C VAL A 38 -10.45 18.24 20.21
N THR A 39 -11.20 18.02 21.28
CA THR A 39 -11.34 16.69 21.91
C THR A 39 -12.72 16.10 21.63
N ILE A 40 -12.75 14.93 20.98
CA ILE A 40 -13.94 14.15 20.67
C ILE A 40 -14.09 13.05 21.74
N ARG A 41 -14.99 13.26 22.70
CA ARG A 41 -15.19 12.30 23.78
C ARG A 41 -16.00 11.09 23.31
N CYS A 42 -15.42 9.92 23.45
CA CYS A 42 -16.03 8.64 23.12
C CYS A 42 -16.08 7.73 24.35
N SER A 43 -17.07 6.86 24.40
CA SER A 43 -17.27 5.86 25.45
C SER A 43 -16.27 4.70 25.32
N LYS A 44 -16.20 3.84 26.34
CA LYS A 44 -15.40 2.61 26.27
C LYS A 44 -15.87 1.65 25.18
N GLN A 45 -17.13 1.75 24.77
CA GLN A 45 -17.74 0.85 23.77
C GLN A 45 -17.53 1.34 22.34
N PHE A 46 -16.99 2.55 22.15
CA PHE A 46 -16.81 3.15 20.83
C PHE A 46 -16.08 2.23 19.85
N PHE A 47 -14.99 1.59 20.29
CA PHE A 47 -14.25 0.65 19.45
C PHE A 47 -15.10 -0.54 18.99
N HIS A 48 -15.90 -1.15 19.88
CA HIS A 48 -16.77 -2.25 19.52
C HIS A 48 -17.84 -1.83 18.51
N LYS A 49 -18.46 -0.66 18.72
CA LYS A 49 -19.42 -0.09 17.77
C LYS A 49 -18.79 0.13 16.39
N LEU A 50 -17.56 0.63 16.36
CA LEU A 50 -16.83 0.87 15.13
C LEU A 50 -16.55 -0.43 14.37
N ASP A 51 -16.09 -1.46 15.07
CA ASP A 51 -15.83 -2.78 14.49
C ASP A 51 -17.11 -3.44 13.97
N ASP A 52 -18.21 -3.35 14.71
CA ASP A 52 -19.51 -3.87 14.29
C ASP A 52 -19.99 -3.18 13.00
N LEU A 53 -19.84 -1.85 12.93
CA LEU A 53 -20.24 -1.07 11.77
C LEU A 53 -19.38 -1.44 10.55
N MET A 54 -18.06 -1.41 10.70
CA MET A 54 -17.12 -1.73 9.62
C MET A 54 -17.33 -3.16 9.11
N SER A 55 -17.43 -4.14 10.03
CA SER A 55 -17.67 -5.54 9.69
C SER A 55 -18.99 -5.76 8.96
N ARG A 56 -20.04 -5.02 9.32
CA ARG A 56 -21.35 -5.08 8.65
C ARG A 56 -21.28 -4.54 7.22
N GLU A 57 -20.63 -3.39 7.01
CA GLU A 57 -20.54 -2.78 5.69
C GLU A 57 -19.60 -3.54 4.75
N LEU A 58 -18.50 -4.11 5.28
CA LEU A 58 -17.65 -5.06 4.56
C LEU A 58 -18.43 -6.30 4.08
N ASN A 59 -19.29 -6.87 4.94
CA ASN A 59 -20.13 -8.01 4.57
C ASN A 59 -21.14 -7.67 3.46
N LYS A 60 -21.67 -6.44 3.47
CA LYS A 60 -22.56 -5.95 2.42
C LYS A 60 -21.81 -5.55 1.14
N LYS A 61 -20.48 -5.44 1.21
CA LYS A 61 -19.61 -4.90 0.14
C LYS A 61 -20.00 -3.49 -0.29
N ASP A 62 -20.46 -2.65 0.66
CA ASP A 62 -20.80 -1.25 0.39
C ASP A 62 -19.52 -0.39 0.42
N ILE A 63 -18.83 -0.33 -0.73
CA ILE A 63 -17.51 0.30 -0.88
C ILE A 63 -17.51 1.76 -0.43
N GLN A 64 -18.51 2.54 -0.82
CA GLN A 64 -18.58 3.95 -0.47
C GLN A 64 -18.73 4.14 1.04
N THR A 65 -19.57 3.32 1.66
CA THR A 65 -19.81 3.39 3.10
C THR A 65 -18.59 2.92 3.89
N ILE A 66 -17.87 1.89 3.41
CA ILE A 66 -16.60 1.44 3.98
C ILE A 66 -15.58 2.58 3.99
N SER A 67 -15.37 3.25 2.84
CA SER A 67 -14.49 4.41 2.73
C SER A 67 -14.85 5.52 3.72
N ILE A 68 -16.14 5.87 3.84
CA ILE A 68 -16.59 6.90 4.79
C ILE A 68 -16.20 6.56 6.22
N ILE A 69 -16.32 5.29 6.63
CA ILE A 69 -15.95 4.84 7.97
C ILE A 69 -14.44 4.97 8.15
N LEU A 70 -13.63 4.47 7.22
CA LEU A 70 -12.16 4.53 7.26
C LEU A 70 -11.66 5.96 7.37
N VAL A 71 -12.11 6.85 6.48
CA VAL A 71 -11.73 8.27 6.47
C VAL A 71 -12.17 8.96 7.76
N SER A 72 -13.35 8.65 8.30
CA SER A 72 -13.81 9.25 9.55
C SER A 72 -12.90 8.90 10.72
N ILE A 73 -12.44 7.65 10.81
CA ILE A 73 -11.49 7.22 11.85
C ILE A 73 -10.14 7.88 11.62
N GLY A 74 -9.62 7.87 10.40
CA GLY A 74 -8.33 8.48 10.07
C GLY A 74 -8.29 9.96 10.41
N LYS A 75 -9.34 10.70 10.03
CA LYS A 75 -9.48 12.14 10.27
C LYS A 75 -9.63 12.48 11.75
N CYS A 76 -10.50 11.77 12.45
CA CYS A 76 -10.81 12.07 13.86
C CYS A 76 -9.85 11.43 14.86
N GLY A 77 -9.07 10.43 14.45
CA GLY A 77 -8.39 9.49 15.34
C GLY A 77 -7.51 10.15 16.40
N LYS A 78 -6.76 11.20 16.01
CA LYS A 78 -5.89 11.96 16.92
C LYS A 78 -6.67 12.77 17.97
N ASN A 79 -7.89 13.17 17.64
CA ASN A 79 -8.76 14.00 18.50
C ASN A 79 -9.68 13.17 19.42
N ILE A 80 -9.79 11.86 19.20
CA ILE A 80 -10.62 10.99 20.03
C ILE A 80 -10.02 10.87 21.44
N SER A 81 -10.86 10.98 22.45
CA SER A 81 -10.53 10.67 23.84
C SER A 81 -11.50 9.65 24.41
N ILE A 82 -10.95 8.55 24.96
CA ILE A 82 -11.72 7.49 25.62
C ILE A 82 -11.34 7.52 27.10
N LEU A 83 -12.32 7.86 27.97
CA LEU A 83 -12.10 8.04 29.42
C LEU A 83 -10.95 9.01 29.78
N GLY A 84 -10.75 10.07 28.99
CA GLY A 84 -9.66 11.02 29.21
C GLY A 84 -8.29 10.53 28.75
N GLN A 85 -8.20 9.36 28.11
CA GLN A 85 -6.98 8.85 27.48
C GLN A 85 -7.02 9.08 25.97
N PRO A 86 -5.86 9.17 25.29
CA PRO A 86 -5.79 9.23 23.84
C PRO A 86 -6.50 8.05 23.17
N GLY A 87 -7.40 8.36 22.22
CA GLY A 87 -8.32 7.40 21.61
C GLY A 87 -7.63 6.28 20.84
N LEU A 88 -6.84 6.62 19.82
CA LEU A 88 -6.13 5.63 18.99
C LEU A 88 -5.22 4.70 19.82
N PRO A 89 -4.32 5.18 20.71
CA PRO A 89 -3.55 4.29 21.58
C PRO A 89 -4.41 3.39 22.47
N THR A 90 -5.56 3.90 22.94
CA THR A 90 -6.52 3.10 23.73
C THR A 90 -7.15 1.99 22.87
N MET A 91 -7.54 2.29 21.64
CA MET A 91 -8.11 1.30 20.71
C MET A 91 -7.07 0.26 20.27
N ILE A 92 -5.80 0.64 20.08
CA ILE A 92 -4.70 -0.31 19.82
C ILE A 92 -4.58 -1.32 20.97
N LYS A 93 -4.61 -0.85 22.23
CA LYS A 93 -4.60 -1.73 23.41
C LYS A 93 -5.85 -2.63 23.50
N GLN A 94 -6.97 -2.20 22.93
CA GLN A 94 -8.21 -2.99 22.84
C GLN A 94 -8.23 -3.97 21.66
N GLY A 95 -7.18 -3.99 20.82
CA GLY A 95 -7.04 -4.92 19.71
C GLY A 95 -7.48 -4.38 18.34
N LEU A 96 -7.43 -3.05 18.15
CA LEU A 96 -7.77 -2.40 16.86
C LEU A 96 -7.04 -3.04 15.68
N VAL A 97 -5.73 -3.28 15.79
CA VAL A 97 -4.95 -3.84 14.68
C VAL A 97 -5.42 -5.26 14.33
N GLN A 98 -5.80 -6.08 15.31
CA GLN A 98 -6.34 -7.42 15.04
C GLN A 98 -7.69 -7.35 14.32
N LYS A 99 -8.53 -6.36 14.63
CA LYS A 99 -9.77 -6.12 13.87
C LYS A 99 -9.50 -5.61 12.47
N MET A 100 -8.51 -4.75 12.29
CA MET A 100 -8.09 -4.29 10.96
C MET A 100 -7.54 -5.43 10.10
N VAL A 101 -6.89 -6.44 10.68
CA VAL A 101 -6.52 -7.67 9.94
C VAL A 101 -7.77 -8.37 9.41
N VAL A 102 -8.82 -8.50 10.23
CA VAL A 102 -10.11 -9.07 9.78
C VAL A 102 -10.74 -8.20 8.69
N TRP A 103 -10.69 -6.88 8.82
CA TRP A 103 -11.20 -5.96 7.81
C TRP A 103 -10.44 -6.11 6.49
N PHE A 104 -9.11 -6.21 6.55
CA PHE A 104 -8.26 -6.42 5.38
C PHE A 104 -8.58 -7.73 4.67
N GLU A 105 -8.75 -8.85 5.39
CA GLU A 105 -9.11 -10.12 4.76
C GLU A 105 -10.48 -10.04 4.05
N LYS A 106 -11.46 -9.33 4.61
CA LYS A 106 -12.73 -9.09 3.92
C LYS A 106 -12.58 -8.17 2.72
N SER A 107 -11.75 -7.13 2.81
CA SER A 107 -11.43 -6.27 1.67
C SER A 107 -10.77 -7.07 0.54
N LYS A 108 -9.95 -8.08 0.85
CA LYS A 108 -9.38 -8.98 -0.17
C LYS A 108 -10.44 -9.75 -0.92
N GLU A 109 -11.49 -10.23 -0.26
CA GLU A 109 -12.61 -10.89 -0.94
C GLU A 109 -13.33 -9.94 -1.92
N ILE A 110 -13.45 -8.67 -1.55
CA ILE A 110 -13.98 -7.62 -2.43
C ILE A 110 -13.04 -7.43 -3.63
N ILE A 111 -11.75 -7.26 -3.39
CA ILE A 111 -10.71 -7.08 -4.41
C ILE A 111 -10.71 -8.23 -5.41
N LEU A 112 -10.69 -9.47 -4.92
CA LEU A 112 -10.71 -10.67 -5.77
C LEU A 112 -11.99 -10.78 -6.58
N SER A 113 -13.13 -10.33 -6.03
CA SER A 113 -14.41 -10.35 -6.75
C SER A 113 -14.48 -9.33 -7.91
N GLN A 114 -13.56 -8.37 -8.00
CA GLN A 114 -13.48 -7.44 -9.13
C GLN A 114 -12.92 -8.10 -10.40
N GLY A 115 -12.19 -9.22 -10.28
CA GLY A 115 -11.49 -9.84 -11.40
C GLY A 115 -10.57 -8.83 -12.10
N ASN A 116 -10.77 -8.65 -13.42
CA ASN A 116 -9.96 -7.72 -14.22
C ASN A 116 -10.48 -6.26 -14.21
N SER A 117 -11.56 -5.96 -13.47
CA SER A 117 -12.10 -4.61 -13.37
C SER A 117 -11.17 -3.69 -12.56
N LYS A 118 -10.94 -2.47 -13.09
CA LYS A 118 -10.25 -1.38 -12.40
C LYS A 118 -11.31 -0.44 -11.79
N ASP A 119 -12.00 -0.90 -10.75
CA ASP A 119 -13.01 -0.07 -10.08
C ASP A 119 -12.33 0.98 -9.18
N GLY A 120 -12.40 2.24 -9.60
CA GLY A 120 -11.83 3.37 -8.86
C GLY A 120 -12.39 3.51 -7.44
N ALA A 121 -13.63 3.10 -7.17
CA ALA A 121 -14.16 3.13 -5.81
C ALA A 121 -13.44 2.12 -4.90
N VAL A 122 -13.08 0.94 -5.43
CA VAL A 122 -12.33 -0.08 -4.68
C VAL A 122 -10.88 0.36 -4.49
N ILE A 123 -10.28 1.02 -5.48
CA ILE A 123 -8.95 1.64 -5.34
C ILE A 123 -8.97 2.66 -4.20
N ASN A 124 -9.91 3.60 -4.21
CA ASN A 124 -10.05 4.60 -3.16
C ASN A 124 -10.27 3.96 -1.78
N MET A 125 -11.06 2.88 -1.69
CA MET A 125 -11.26 2.14 -0.44
C MET A 125 -9.96 1.53 0.09
N ILE A 126 -9.08 1.04 -0.80
CA ILE A 126 -7.76 0.52 -0.43
C ILE A 126 -6.88 1.67 0.06
N GLU A 127 -6.86 2.80 -0.65
CA GLU A 127 -6.14 4.01 -0.23
C GLU A 127 -6.58 4.46 1.16
N ASP A 128 -7.89 4.59 1.40
CA ASP A 128 -8.46 4.98 2.70
C ASP A 128 -8.05 4.00 3.82
N LEU A 129 -7.96 2.70 3.51
CA LEU A 129 -7.53 1.68 4.47
C LEU A 129 -6.05 1.84 4.81
N PHE A 130 -5.21 2.09 3.81
CA PHE A 130 -3.78 2.32 4.00
C PHE A 130 -3.48 3.65 4.69
N ASP A 131 -4.25 4.70 4.42
CA ASP A 131 -4.12 5.97 5.10
C ASP A 131 -4.45 5.82 6.59
N LEU A 132 -5.45 4.99 6.93
CA LEU A 132 -5.69 4.60 8.33
C LEU A 132 -4.52 3.78 8.92
N PHE A 133 -3.87 2.91 8.14
CA PHE A 133 -2.67 2.18 8.60
C PHE A 133 -1.56 3.15 8.97
N MET A 134 -1.32 4.17 8.13
CA MET A 134 -0.30 5.19 8.38
C MET A 134 -0.62 6.02 9.62
N VAL A 135 -1.88 6.44 9.80
CA VAL A 135 -2.32 7.13 11.03
C VAL A 135 -2.04 6.31 12.28
N ILE A 136 -2.25 4.99 12.24
CA ILE A 136 -1.99 4.09 13.38
C ILE A 136 -0.51 3.79 13.54
N HIS A 137 0.22 3.66 12.44
CA HIS A 137 1.67 3.49 12.45
C HIS A 137 2.36 4.68 13.15
N ASP A 138 1.90 5.90 12.89
CA ASP A 138 2.55 7.11 13.39
C ASP A 138 2.11 7.52 14.81
N VAL A 139 1.07 6.91 15.37
CA VAL A 139 0.53 7.31 16.69
C VAL A 139 1.38 6.82 17.86
N SER A 140 2.11 5.71 17.71
CA SER A 140 2.95 5.12 18.76
C SER A 140 3.87 4.02 18.23
N ASP A 141 4.95 3.70 18.96
CA ASP A 141 5.81 2.56 18.65
C ASP A 141 5.07 1.22 18.65
N GLU A 142 4.03 1.09 19.49
CA GLU A 142 3.15 -0.07 19.51
C GLU A 142 2.36 -0.20 18.20
N GLY A 143 1.77 0.91 17.76
CA GLY A 143 1.04 0.99 16.49
C GLY A 143 1.95 0.64 15.32
N LYS A 144 3.11 1.30 15.21
CA LYS A 144 4.17 0.99 14.24
C LYS A 144 4.51 -0.49 14.19
N ARG A 145 4.86 -1.07 15.35
CA ARG A 145 5.26 -2.49 15.44
C ARG A 145 4.13 -3.42 15.00
N GLN A 146 2.89 -3.17 15.43
CA GLN A 146 1.76 -4.00 15.08
C GLN A 146 1.37 -3.86 13.60
N ILE A 147 1.38 -2.66 13.02
CA ILE A 147 1.10 -2.46 11.59
C ILE A 147 2.10 -3.23 10.75
N VAL A 148 3.40 -3.04 11.00
CA VAL A 148 4.46 -3.72 10.24
C VAL A 148 4.35 -5.25 10.38
N LYS A 149 4.27 -5.74 11.62
CA LYS A 149 4.22 -7.18 11.89
C LYS A 149 3.02 -7.86 11.25
N ASN A 150 1.87 -7.20 11.28
CA ASN A 150 0.64 -7.82 10.79
C ASN A 150 0.50 -7.61 9.29
N PHE A 151 0.72 -6.42 8.73
CA PHE A 151 0.31 -6.14 7.34
C PHE A 151 1.38 -6.41 6.29
N ILE A 152 2.68 -6.26 6.57
CA ILE A 152 3.73 -6.53 5.57
C ILE A 152 3.58 -7.94 4.98
N PRO A 153 3.47 -9.03 5.78
CA PRO A 153 3.32 -10.38 5.20
C PRO A 153 2.05 -10.53 4.34
N ARG A 154 0.94 -9.90 4.74
CA ARG A 154 -0.32 -10.00 3.98
C ARG A 154 -0.26 -9.22 2.66
N ILE A 155 0.44 -8.08 2.64
CA ILE A 155 0.65 -7.31 1.42
C ILE A 155 1.54 -8.08 0.46
N CYS A 156 2.65 -8.65 0.94
CA CYS A 156 3.49 -9.55 0.13
C CYS A 156 2.63 -10.67 -0.50
N ALA A 157 1.81 -11.35 0.30
CA ALA A 157 0.92 -12.40 -0.19
C ALA A 157 -0.08 -11.92 -1.25
N LEU A 158 -0.62 -10.70 -1.12
CA LEU A 158 -1.54 -10.10 -2.09
C LEU A 158 -0.85 -9.76 -3.41
N VAL A 159 0.40 -9.27 -3.35
CA VAL A 159 1.22 -8.93 -4.53
C VAL A 159 1.67 -10.19 -5.29
N ILE A 160 1.91 -11.29 -4.57
CA ILE A 160 2.25 -12.59 -5.16
C ILE A 160 1.04 -13.22 -5.87
N ASP A 161 -0.19 -12.99 -5.35
CA ASP A 161 -1.40 -13.63 -5.87
C ASP A 161 -1.80 -13.10 -7.25
N SER A 162 -1.46 -13.83 -8.30
CA SER A 162 -1.73 -13.49 -9.71
C SER A 162 -3.21 -13.37 -10.08
N ARG A 163 -4.13 -13.76 -9.19
CA ARG A 163 -5.59 -13.57 -9.38
C ARG A 163 -6.02 -12.14 -9.04
N VAL A 164 -5.22 -11.41 -8.27
CA VAL A 164 -5.48 -10.02 -7.91
C VAL A 164 -5.12 -9.13 -9.10
N ASN A 165 -6.01 -8.19 -9.45
CA ASN A 165 -5.74 -7.23 -10.51
C ASN A 165 -4.43 -6.46 -10.22
N ILE A 166 -3.59 -6.31 -11.23
CA ILE A 166 -2.30 -5.63 -11.12
C ILE A 166 -2.43 -4.21 -10.54
N CYS A 167 -3.50 -3.48 -10.87
CA CYS A 167 -3.70 -2.13 -10.32
C CYS A 167 -3.87 -2.14 -8.79
N PHE A 168 -4.54 -3.15 -8.23
CA PHE A 168 -4.63 -3.31 -6.77
C PHE A 168 -3.30 -3.76 -6.16
N GLN A 169 -2.54 -4.60 -6.87
CA GLN A 169 -1.20 -5.01 -6.44
C GLN A 169 -0.26 -3.80 -6.38
N GLN A 170 -0.23 -2.98 -7.43
CA GLN A 170 0.58 -1.75 -7.53
C GLN A 170 0.26 -0.78 -6.39
N GLU A 171 -1.02 -0.46 -6.18
CA GLU A 171 -1.41 0.51 -5.14
C GLU A 171 -1.06 0.00 -3.74
N THR A 172 -1.34 -1.27 -3.45
CA THR A 172 -1.01 -1.91 -2.17
C THR A 172 0.51 -1.94 -1.94
N LEU A 173 1.29 -2.24 -2.98
CA LEU A 173 2.74 -2.33 -2.93
C LEU A 173 3.40 -0.96 -2.73
N LYS A 174 2.91 0.07 -3.43
CA LYS A 174 3.36 1.46 -3.26
C LYS A 174 3.20 1.91 -1.81
N LYS A 175 2.04 1.66 -1.20
CA LYS A 175 1.79 1.97 0.22
C LYS A 175 2.69 1.14 1.15
N MET A 176 2.96 -0.12 0.81
CA MET A 176 3.93 -0.93 1.56
C MET A 176 5.34 -0.35 1.51
N ASN A 177 5.82 0.05 0.34
CA ASN A 177 7.15 0.64 0.21
C ASN A 177 7.27 1.91 1.06
N ALA A 178 6.27 2.80 1.04
CA ALA A 178 6.24 3.98 1.91
C ALA A 178 6.34 3.64 3.42
N MET A 179 5.71 2.55 3.86
CA MET A 179 5.86 2.04 5.23
C MET A 179 7.27 1.51 5.51
N LEU A 180 7.88 0.80 4.55
CA LEU A 180 9.22 0.22 4.69
C LEU A 180 10.33 1.30 4.73
N GLU A 181 10.12 2.42 4.04
CA GLU A 181 11.06 3.56 3.98
C GLU A 181 11.38 4.11 5.37
N ASN A 182 10.35 4.31 6.16
CA ASN A 182 10.42 4.94 7.48
C ASN A 182 10.63 3.92 8.61
N MET A 183 11.00 2.68 8.26
CA MET A 183 11.13 1.58 9.22
C MET A 183 12.45 1.65 9.99
N SER A 184 12.35 1.62 11.33
CA SER A 184 13.53 1.56 12.20
C SER A 184 14.25 0.20 12.11
N GLN A 185 15.54 0.19 12.42
CA GLN A 185 16.35 -1.05 12.46
C GLN A 185 15.77 -2.13 13.39
N ASP A 186 15.15 -1.72 14.52
CA ASP A 186 14.51 -2.67 15.42
C ASP A 186 13.22 -3.27 14.85
N ALA A 187 12.44 -2.50 14.09
CA ALA A 187 11.28 -3.02 13.39
C ALA A 187 11.67 -3.99 12.26
N ARG A 188 12.83 -3.79 11.62
CA ARG A 188 13.34 -4.71 10.58
C ARG A 188 13.59 -6.13 11.09
N LYS A 189 13.86 -6.33 12.39
CA LYS A 189 14.00 -7.68 12.98
C LYS A 189 12.76 -8.54 12.77
N ILE A 190 11.59 -7.92 12.61
CA ILE A 190 10.32 -8.60 12.36
C ILE A 190 10.33 -9.31 11.00
N LEU A 191 11.12 -8.80 10.04
CA LEU A 191 11.21 -9.30 8.67
C LEU A 191 12.15 -10.52 8.53
N SER A 192 12.93 -10.85 9.56
CA SER A 192 13.90 -11.96 9.52
C SER A 192 13.29 -13.33 9.85
N ASN A 193 11.97 -13.45 9.89
CA ASN A 193 11.30 -14.71 10.23
C ASN A 193 11.12 -15.61 8.98
N GLN A 194 10.87 -16.91 9.19
CA GLN A 194 10.80 -17.89 8.10
C GLN A 194 9.65 -17.62 7.12
N GLU A 195 8.48 -17.17 7.60
CA GLU A 195 7.34 -16.82 6.76
C GLU A 195 7.73 -15.69 5.79
N MET A 196 8.40 -14.65 6.30
CA MET A 196 8.88 -13.53 5.50
C MET A 196 9.96 -13.94 4.50
N LEU A 197 10.90 -14.81 4.86
CA LEU A 197 11.91 -15.30 3.91
C LEU A 197 11.26 -16.06 2.74
N THR A 198 10.23 -16.87 3.01
CA THR A 198 9.46 -17.56 1.97
C THR A 198 8.67 -16.57 1.10
N LEU A 199 8.06 -15.55 1.70
CA LEU A 199 7.35 -14.50 0.96
C LEU A 199 8.31 -13.69 0.08
N MET A 200 9.49 -13.31 0.57
CA MET A 200 10.51 -12.62 -0.23
C MET A 200 10.98 -13.45 -1.42
N SER A 201 11.18 -14.76 -1.22
CA SER A 201 11.50 -15.68 -2.33
C SER A 201 10.40 -15.70 -3.38
N SER A 202 9.14 -15.82 -2.94
CA SER A 202 7.97 -15.82 -3.83
C SER A 202 7.79 -14.47 -4.55
N MET A 203 8.14 -13.36 -3.89
CA MET A 203 8.17 -12.04 -4.52
C MET A 203 9.26 -11.96 -5.60
N GLY A 204 10.45 -12.52 -5.34
CA GLY A 204 11.52 -12.64 -6.33
C GLY A 204 11.06 -13.40 -7.58
N GLU A 205 10.43 -14.56 -7.39
CA GLU A 205 9.83 -15.33 -8.49
C GLU A 205 8.76 -14.52 -9.25
N ARG A 206 7.91 -13.79 -8.52
CA ARG A 206 6.83 -12.96 -9.08
C ARG A 206 7.34 -11.85 -10.00
N ILE A 207 8.58 -11.37 -9.83
CA ILE A 207 9.17 -10.38 -10.77
C ILE A 207 9.17 -10.92 -12.20
N LEU A 208 9.46 -12.21 -12.37
CA LEU A 208 9.65 -12.82 -13.69
C LEU A 208 8.36 -12.89 -14.52
N ASP A 209 7.21 -12.93 -13.85
CA ASP A 209 5.91 -13.08 -14.51
C ASP A 209 4.87 -12.01 -14.12
N ALA A 210 5.30 -10.94 -13.44
CA ALA A 210 4.46 -9.80 -13.05
C ALA A 210 3.68 -9.24 -14.23
N GLY A 211 4.37 -9.03 -15.36
CA GLY A 211 3.79 -8.54 -16.60
C GLY A 211 3.42 -7.06 -16.59
N ASP A 212 3.99 -6.31 -15.67
CA ASP A 212 3.89 -4.86 -15.58
C ASP A 212 5.18 -4.30 -14.98
N TYR A 213 5.78 -3.33 -15.65
CA TYR A 213 7.07 -2.77 -15.28
C TYR A 213 7.01 -2.08 -13.90
N ASP A 214 5.98 -1.28 -13.62
CA ASP A 214 5.88 -0.55 -12.35
C ASP A 214 5.64 -1.52 -11.18
N LEU A 215 4.91 -2.62 -11.42
CA LEU A 215 4.80 -3.71 -10.44
C LEU A 215 6.15 -4.40 -10.23
N GLN A 216 6.92 -4.67 -11.28
CA GLN A 216 8.27 -5.24 -11.16
C GLN A 216 9.18 -4.33 -10.33
N VAL A 217 9.22 -3.02 -10.62
CA VAL A 217 9.99 -2.03 -9.85
C VAL A 217 9.56 -2.04 -8.39
N GLY A 218 8.26 -1.96 -8.10
CA GLY A 218 7.77 -1.95 -6.72
C GLY A 218 8.16 -3.21 -5.94
N ILE A 219 8.23 -4.38 -6.60
CA ILE A 219 8.64 -5.63 -5.95
C ILE A 219 10.14 -5.61 -5.66
N VAL A 220 10.97 -5.18 -6.61
CA VAL A 220 12.43 -5.03 -6.41
C VAL A 220 12.69 -4.04 -5.28
N GLU A 221 12.01 -2.89 -5.29
CA GLU A 221 12.10 -1.87 -4.25
C GLU A 221 11.75 -2.45 -2.87
N ALA A 222 10.66 -3.21 -2.76
CA ALA A 222 10.27 -3.85 -1.52
C ALA A 222 11.35 -4.81 -1.01
N LEU A 223 11.90 -5.67 -1.88
CA LEU A 223 12.97 -6.60 -1.53
C LEU A 223 14.23 -5.86 -1.06
N CYS A 224 14.61 -4.77 -1.74
CA CYS A 224 15.74 -3.92 -1.35
C CYS A 224 15.47 -3.18 -0.02
N ARG A 225 14.26 -2.68 0.24
CA ARG A 225 13.93 -2.02 1.51
C ARG A 225 13.88 -3.00 2.68
N MET A 226 13.49 -4.26 2.44
CA MET A 226 13.43 -5.31 3.46
C MET A 226 14.77 -5.99 3.75
N THR A 227 15.79 -5.80 2.89
CA THR A 227 17.09 -6.49 3.02
C THR A 227 18.26 -5.55 2.80
N THR A 228 19.31 -5.69 3.60
CA THR A 228 20.56 -4.96 3.35
C THR A 228 21.26 -5.47 2.08
N GLU A 229 22.08 -4.65 1.43
CA GLU A 229 22.89 -5.06 0.27
C GLU A 229 23.69 -6.35 0.56
N LYS A 230 24.24 -6.47 1.77
CA LYS A 230 24.96 -7.65 2.24
C LYS A 230 24.08 -8.90 2.31
N GLN A 231 22.83 -8.77 2.73
CA GLN A 231 21.88 -9.89 2.74
C GLN A 231 21.49 -10.29 1.31
N ARG A 232 21.33 -9.32 0.40
CA ARG A 232 21.03 -9.61 -1.02
C ARG A 232 22.10 -10.48 -1.69
N GLN A 233 23.38 -10.32 -1.31
CA GLN A 233 24.47 -11.18 -1.77
C GLN A 233 24.24 -12.68 -1.50
N GLN A 234 23.51 -13.01 -0.44
CA GLN A 234 23.20 -14.39 -0.05
C GLN A 234 21.82 -14.83 -0.54
N LEU A 235 20.83 -13.93 -0.47
CA LEU A 235 19.43 -14.25 -0.74
C LEU A 235 19.10 -14.30 -2.24
N ALA A 236 19.83 -13.59 -3.11
CA ALA A 236 19.52 -13.54 -4.53
C ALA A 236 19.45 -14.91 -5.21
N HIS A 237 20.30 -15.87 -4.81
CA HIS A 237 20.28 -17.24 -5.36
C HIS A 237 19.16 -18.11 -4.79
N GLN A 238 18.52 -17.67 -3.71
CA GLN A 238 17.30 -18.29 -3.20
C GLN A 238 16.07 -17.76 -3.94
N TRP A 239 16.11 -16.49 -4.36
CA TRP A 239 15.00 -15.80 -5.02
C TRP A 239 14.93 -16.07 -6.52
N PHE A 240 16.08 -16.27 -7.17
CA PHE A 240 16.18 -16.49 -8.60
C PHE A 240 16.95 -17.76 -8.92
N SER A 241 16.31 -18.69 -9.64
CA SER A 241 16.94 -19.94 -10.06
C SER A 241 17.98 -19.76 -11.16
N MET A 242 17.92 -18.66 -11.91
CA MET A 242 18.89 -18.34 -12.95
C MET A 242 20.06 -17.53 -12.36
N ASP A 243 21.25 -18.12 -12.35
CA ASP A 243 22.46 -17.50 -11.78
C ASP A 243 22.73 -16.09 -12.32
N PHE A 244 22.49 -15.87 -13.61
CA PHE A 244 22.71 -14.56 -14.22
C PHE A 244 21.76 -13.49 -13.68
N ILE A 245 20.48 -13.81 -13.47
CA ILE A 245 19.51 -12.90 -12.83
C ILE A 245 19.89 -12.69 -11.38
N ALA A 246 20.23 -13.75 -10.66
CA ALA A 246 20.65 -13.67 -9.27
C ALA A 246 21.90 -12.78 -9.11
N ASN A 247 22.85 -12.85 -10.03
CA ASN A 247 24.03 -11.99 -10.02
C ASN A 247 23.68 -10.55 -10.40
N ALA A 248 22.84 -10.30 -11.41
CA ALA A 248 22.39 -8.95 -11.74
C ALA A 248 21.67 -8.27 -10.56
N PHE A 249 20.83 -9.01 -9.83
CA PHE A 249 20.13 -8.48 -8.66
C PHE A 249 21.07 -8.05 -7.53
N LYS A 250 22.22 -8.72 -7.37
CA LYS A 250 23.24 -8.38 -6.36
C LYS A 250 23.94 -7.05 -6.63
N GLU A 251 23.94 -6.60 -7.87
CA GLU A 251 24.61 -5.36 -8.29
C GLU A 251 23.76 -4.11 -8.02
N ILE A 252 22.48 -4.26 -7.69
CA ILE A 252 21.60 -3.13 -7.35
C ILE A 252 22.09 -2.48 -6.05
N LYS A 253 22.48 -1.21 -6.12
CA LYS A 253 22.87 -0.41 -4.95
C LYS A 253 21.71 0.42 -4.43
N ASP A 254 21.61 0.53 -3.11
CA ASP A 254 20.55 1.31 -2.48
C ASP A 254 20.67 2.81 -2.84
N CYS A 255 21.88 3.31 -3.05
CA CYS A 255 22.13 4.72 -3.40
C CYS A 255 21.90 5.06 -4.87
N GLU A 256 21.74 4.07 -5.74
CA GLU A 256 21.58 4.22 -7.20
C GLU A 256 20.35 3.43 -7.68
N PHE A 257 19.41 3.17 -6.77
CA PHE A 257 18.33 2.21 -6.96
C PHE A 257 17.56 2.40 -8.27
N GLU A 258 17.13 3.63 -8.59
CA GLU A 258 16.29 3.89 -9.77
C GLU A 258 16.95 3.42 -11.08
N THR A 259 18.23 3.73 -11.26
CA THR A 259 18.98 3.40 -12.49
C THR A 259 19.41 1.94 -12.49
N ASP A 260 19.92 1.43 -11.37
CA ASP A 260 20.31 0.02 -11.25
C ASP A 260 19.10 -0.92 -11.39
N CYS A 261 17.93 -0.54 -10.87
CA CYS A 261 16.69 -1.29 -11.00
C CYS A 261 16.24 -1.38 -12.47
N ARG A 262 16.32 -0.27 -13.22
CA ARG A 262 16.05 -0.26 -14.67
C ARG A 262 16.98 -1.21 -15.42
N ILE A 263 18.29 -1.15 -15.16
CA ILE A 263 19.28 -2.04 -15.78
C ILE A 263 18.94 -3.50 -15.47
N PHE A 264 18.67 -3.81 -14.20
CA PHE A 264 18.29 -5.15 -13.76
C PHE A 264 17.03 -5.66 -14.47
N LEU A 265 15.96 -4.87 -14.54
CA LEU A 265 14.69 -5.30 -15.14
C LEU A 265 14.77 -5.43 -16.66
N ASN A 266 15.50 -4.54 -17.35
CA ASN A 266 15.76 -4.68 -18.78
C ASN A 266 16.51 -6.00 -19.06
N LEU A 267 17.50 -6.32 -18.24
CA LEU A 267 18.25 -7.57 -18.31
C LEU A 267 17.36 -8.79 -18.06
N VAL A 268 16.57 -8.79 -16.99
CA VAL A 268 15.63 -9.88 -16.66
C VAL A 268 14.65 -10.12 -17.80
N ASN A 269 13.95 -9.06 -18.24
CA ASN A 269 12.96 -9.17 -19.31
C ASN A 269 13.60 -9.56 -20.65
N GLY A 270 14.82 -9.11 -20.92
CA GLY A 270 15.59 -9.52 -22.11
C GLY A 270 15.92 -11.02 -22.10
N MET A 271 16.38 -11.55 -20.96
CA MET A 271 16.73 -12.97 -20.81
C MET A 271 15.54 -13.91 -20.93
N LEU A 272 14.35 -13.46 -20.53
CA LEU A 272 13.12 -14.27 -20.65
C LEU A 272 12.69 -14.46 -22.12
N GLY A 273 13.28 -13.73 -23.08
CA GLY A 273 13.01 -13.91 -24.50
C GLY A 273 11.53 -13.77 -24.83
N ASP A 274 10.95 -14.76 -25.50
CA ASP A 274 9.53 -14.76 -25.86
C ASP A 274 8.59 -15.03 -24.67
N MET A 275 9.12 -15.50 -23.54
CA MET A 275 8.35 -15.72 -22.31
C MET A 275 8.19 -14.45 -21.48
N ARG A 276 8.89 -13.37 -21.84
CA ARG A 276 8.80 -12.09 -21.12
C ARG A 276 7.38 -11.54 -21.20
N ARG A 277 6.97 -10.85 -20.14
CA ARG A 277 5.65 -10.21 -20.06
C ARG A 277 5.72 -8.67 -20.07
N VAL A 278 6.92 -8.12 -20.15
CA VAL A 278 7.19 -6.69 -20.32
C VAL A 278 8.21 -6.57 -21.46
N PHE A 279 7.87 -5.79 -22.47
CA PHE A 279 8.77 -5.46 -23.58
C PHE A 279 9.19 -4.01 -23.47
N THR A 280 10.49 -3.78 -23.33
CA THR A 280 11.05 -2.44 -23.18
C THR A 280 11.80 -2.06 -24.44
N PHE A 281 11.51 -0.89 -24.99
CA PHE A 281 12.16 -0.37 -26.20
C PHE A 281 12.70 1.04 -25.98
N PRO A 282 13.86 1.36 -26.59
CA PRO A 282 14.35 2.74 -26.60
C PRO A 282 13.50 3.56 -27.57
N CYS A 283 13.15 4.77 -27.18
CA CYS A 283 12.32 5.69 -27.92
C CYS A 283 13.10 6.96 -28.24
N LEU A 284 12.93 7.49 -29.46
CA LEU A 284 13.62 8.71 -29.87
C LEU A 284 12.94 9.97 -29.31
N SER A 285 11.61 9.99 -29.27
CA SER A 285 10.79 11.10 -28.78
C SER A 285 9.34 10.64 -28.61
N ALA A 286 8.63 11.23 -27.65
CA ALA A 286 7.20 10.99 -27.44
C ALA A 286 6.46 12.33 -27.44
N PHE A 287 5.24 12.34 -27.97
CA PHE A 287 4.42 13.54 -28.08
C PHE A 287 3.04 13.31 -27.46
N LEU A 288 2.56 14.29 -26.70
CA LEU A 288 1.15 14.43 -26.35
C LEU A 288 0.54 15.46 -27.29
N ASP A 289 -0.23 14.99 -28.28
CA ASP A 289 -0.69 15.80 -29.42
C ASP A 289 0.50 16.43 -30.16
N LYS A 290 0.72 17.74 -29.98
CA LYS A 290 1.82 18.49 -30.59
C LYS A 290 2.96 18.84 -29.63
N TYR A 291 2.84 18.44 -28.36
CA TYR A 291 3.78 18.79 -27.31
C TYR A 291 4.76 17.64 -27.10
N GLU A 292 6.03 17.87 -27.39
CA GLU A 292 7.10 16.90 -27.12
C GLU A 292 7.29 16.74 -25.61
N LEU A 293 7.22 15.50 -25.14
CA LEU A 293 7.41 15.16 -23.74
C LEU A 293 8.90 15.16 -23.41
N GLN A 294 9.24 15.72 -22.26
CA GLN A 294 10.64 15.82 -21.83
C GLN A 294 11.15 14.45 -21.35
N ILE A 295 12.30 14.05 -21.88
CA ILE A 295 12.98 12.82 -21.50
C ILE A 295 13.64 13.02 -20.13
N PRO A 296 13.54 12.07 -19.18
CA PRO A 296 14.23 12.15 -17.90
C PRO A 296 15.74 12.36 -18.09
N SER A 297 16.30 13.38 -17.44
CA SER A 297 17.73 13.68 -17.50
C SER A 297 18.47 13.01 -16.34
N ASP A 298 18.88 11.76 -16.53
CA ASP A 298 19.82 11.06 -15.63
C ASP A 298 21.00 10.55 -16.46
N GLU A 299 22.23 10.91 -16.08
CA GLU A 299 23.45 10.53 -16.82
C GLU A 299 23.65 9.01 -16.93
N LYS A 300 23.01 8.23 -16.06
CA LYS A 300 23.07 6.77 -16.07
C LYS A 300 21.90 6.12 -16.78
N LEU A 301 20.92 6.90 -17.25
CA LEU A 301 19.84 6.40 -18.06
C LEU A 301 20.32 6.30 -19.51
N GLU A 302 20.47 5.07 -20.01
CA GLU A 302 21.02 4.82 -21.35
C GLU A 302 20.12 5.33 -22.48
N ASP A 303 18.79 5.18 -22.33
CA ASP A 303 17.81 5.53 -23.34
C ASP A 303 16.50 6.02 -22.70
N PHE A 304 15.66 6.67 -23.52
CA PHE A 304 14.27 6.93 -23.17
C PHE A 304 13.44 5.66 -23.34
N TRP A 305 13.16 4.97 -22.23
CA TRP A 305 12.50 3.66 -22.24
C TRP A 305 10.97 3.73 -22.28
N ILE A 306 10.37 2.92 -23.14
CA ILE A 306 8.93 2.67 -23.20
C ILE A 306 8.65 1.21 -22.88
N ASP A 307 7.78 0.96 -21.90
CA ASP A 307 7.44 -0.36 -21.39
C ASP A 307 6.04 -0.79 -21.87
N PHE A 308 6.00 -1.88 -22.64
CA PHE A 308 4.78 -2.53 -23.10
C PHE A 308 4.43 -3.69 -22.13
N ASN A 309 3.38 -3.50 -21.34
CA ASN A 309 3.02 -4.37 -20.23
C ASN A 309 1.89 -5.34 -20.61
N LEU A 310 2.23 -6.62 -20.84
CA LEU A 310 1.26 -7.62 -21.31
C LEU A 310 0.30 -8.06 -20.21
N GLY A 311 0.73 -8.00 -18.94
CA GLY A 311 -0.07 -8.38 -17.79
C GLY A 311 -1.17 -7.37 -17.49
N SER A 312 -0.82 -6.08 -17.43
CA SER A 312 -1.76 -4.99 -17.12
C SER A 312 -2.45 -4.42 -18.35
N GLN A 313 -2.00 -4.80 -19.55
CA GLN A 313 -2.46 -4.29 -20.85
C GLN A 313 -2.28 -2.77 -20.96
N THR A 314 -1.11 -2.28 -20.56
CA THR A 314 -0.76 -0.87 -20.60
C THR A 314 0.54 -0.61 -21.37
N LEU A 315 0.71 0.65 -21.75
CA LEU A 315 1.97 1.22 -22.15
C LEU A 315 2.36 2.22 -21.05
N SER A 316 3.56 2.12 -20.48
CA SER A 316 4.06 3.07 -19.48
C SER A 316 5.46 3.56 -19.83
N PHE A 317 5.78 4.78 -19.40
CA PHE A 317 7.09 5.38 -19.53
C PHE A 317 7.20 6.57 -18.56
N TYR A 318 8.43 6.91 -18.19
CA TYR A 318 8.72 8.03 -17.30
C TYR A 318 9.10 9.26 -18.12
N ILE A 319 8.61 10.43 -17.70
CA ILE A 319 8.99 11.73 -18.26
C ILE A 319 9.71 12.54 -17.18
N ALA A 320 10.49 13.55 -17.58
CA ALA A 320 11.08 14.48 -16.63
C ALA A 320 9.97 15.14 -15.78
N GLY A 321 10.21 15.29 -14.48
CA GLY A 321 9.32 16.05 -13.61
C GLY A 321 9.37 17.54 -13.92
N ASP A 322 8.32 18.27 -13.54
CA ASP A 322 8.40 19.73 -13.45
C ASP A 322 9.25 20.08 -12.21
N ASP A 323 10.34 20.82 -12.40
CA ASP A 323 11.16 21.40 -11.31
C ASP A 323 10.36 22.40 -10.45
#